data_AF-A0A660Q1C7-F1
#
_entry.id   AF-A0A660Q1C7-F1
#
_cell.length_a   1.000
_cell.length_b   1.000
_cell.length_c   1.000
_cell.angle_alpha   90.00
_cell.angle_beta   90.00
_cell.angle_gamma   90.00
#
_symmetry.space_group_name_H-M   'P 1'
#
loop_
_entity.id
_entity.type
_entity.pdbx_description
1 polymer ?
#
loop_
_entity_poly.entity_id
_entity_poly.type
_entity_poly.pdbx_seq_one_letter_code
_entity_poly.pdbx_strand_id
1 'polypeptide(L)' 'TSGAEGLDIIKKLIDRAPDFLNEKGQLMFEIGYDQPGKIAELTESDSRYNSLTIIKDLNDIDRVVILSV' A
#
# COMPACT_ATOMS: atom_id res chain seq x y z
N THR A 1 -0.51 18.93 6.98
CA THR A 1 0.18 18.11 5.97
C THR A 1 0.73 16.88 6.66
N SER A 2 0.57 15.70 6.05
CA SER A 2 1.03 14.42 6.63
C SER A 2 2.53 14.25 6.40
N GLY A 3 3.36 14.81 7.27
CA GLY A 3 4.82 14.68 7.21
C GLY A 3 5.48 15.23 5.93
N ALA A 4 6.79 15.01 5.80
CA ALA A 4 7.59 15.51 4.67
C ALA A 4 7.33 14.76 3.35
N GLU A 5 6.70 13.57 3.39
CA GLU A 5 6.55 12.70 2.22
C GLU A 5 5.15 12.07 2.04
N GLY A 6 4.16 12.39 2.88
CA GLY A 6 2.82 11.77 2.81
C GLY A 6 2.77 10.29 3.22
N LEU A 7 3.91 9.66 3.53
CA LEU A 7 4.04 8.23 3.78
C LEU A 7 3.66 7.80 5.21
N ASP A 8 3.61 8.72 6.18
CA ASP A 8 3.37 8.37 7.58
C ASP A 8 2.00 7.72 7.78
N ILE A 9 0.98 8.21 7.06
CA ILE A 9 -0.36 7.62 7.09
C ILE A 9 -0.36 6.26 6.38
N ILE A 10 0.31 6.15 5.23
CA ILE A 10 0.40 4.89 4.48
C ILE A 10 1.06 3.80 5.33
N LYS A 11 2.18 4.10 5.98
CA LYS A 11 2.86 3.18 6.91
C LYS A 11 1.90 2.70 8.00
N LYS A 12 1.14 3.62 8.60
CA LYS A 12 0.16 3.30 9.64
C LYS A 12 -1.01 2.45 9.11
N LEU A 13 -1.44 2.65 7.86
CA LEU A 13 -2.49 1.84 7.24
C LEU A 13 -1.99 0.42 6.97
N ILE A 14 -0.81 0.28 6.37
CA ILE A 14 -0.18 -1.01 6.08
C ILE A 14 0.05 -1.79 7.38
N ASP A 15 0.59 -1.15 8.42
CA ASP A 15 0.87 -1.83 9.67
C ASP A 15 -0.38 -2.35 10.40
N ARG A 16 -1.49 -1.59 10.31
CA ARG A 16 -2.72 -1.88 11.07
C ARG A 16 -3.76 -2.66 10.31
N ALA A 17 -3.81 -2.59 8.98
CA ALA A 17 -4.89 -3.19 8.20
C ALA A 17 -5.07 -4.71 8.44
N PRO A 18 -4.02 -5.53 8.63
CA PRO A 18 -4.19 -6.96 8.93
C PRO A 18 -5.06 -7.22 10.18
N ASP A 19 -5.06 -6.31 11.16
CA ASP A 19 -5.85 -6.45 12.39
C ASP A 19 -7.36 -6.25 12.16
N PHE A 20 -7.75 -5.65 11.02
CA PHE A 20 -9.13 -5.30 10.69
C PHE A 20 -9.70 -6.07 9.50
N LEU A 21 -8.87 -6.84 8.80
CA LEU A 21 -9.24 -7.57 7.60
C LEU A 21 -9.48 -9.04 7.93
N ASN A 22 -10.51 -9.63 7.32
CA ASN A 22 -10.71 -11.08 7.34
C ASN A 22 -9.63 -11.77 6.50
N GLU A 23 -9.51 -13.09 6.62
CA GLU A 23 -8.69 -13.89 5.71
C GLU A 23 -9.01 -13.56 4.24
N LYS A 24 -7.96 -13.31 3.44
CA LYS A 24 -8.05 -12.86 2.04
C LYS A 24 -8.69 -11.47 1.84
N GLY A 25 -8.82 -10.69 2.91
CA GLY A 25 -9.21 -9.29 2.84
C GLY A 25 -8.16 -8.44 2.14
N GLN A 26 -8.58 -7.29 1.61
CA GLN A 26 -7.70 -6.42 0.84
C GLN A 26 -7.69 -4.99 1.38
N LEU A 27 -6.50 -4.39 1.44
CA LEU A 27 -6.31 -2.96 1.63
C LEU A 27 -6.04 -2.33 0.26
N MET A 28 -6.83 -1.32 -0.10
CA MET A 28 -6.69 -0.59 -1.36
C MET A 28 -6.60 0.91 -1.11
N PHE A 29 -5.61 1.58 -1.69
CA PHE A 29 -5.45 3.03 -1.56
C PHE A 29 -4.70 3.64 -2.75
N GLU A 30 -4.93 4.95 -2.95
CA GLU A 30 -4.26 5.73 -3.98
C GLU A 30 -2.88 6.22 -3.50
N ILE A 31 -1.91 6.31 -4.43
CA ILE A 31 -0.52 6.68 -4.14
C ILE A 31 0.00 7.80 -5.05
N GLY A 32 0.98 8.56 -4.55
CA GLY A 32 1.75 9.51 -5.34
C GLY A 32 2.67 8.83 -6.38
N TYR A 33 3.19 9.62 -7.34
CA TYR A 33 3.98 9.10 -8.47
C TYR A 33 5.30 8.42 -8.02
N ASP A 34 5.88 8.88 -6.92
CA ASP A 34 7.18 8.49 -6.38
C ASP A 34 7.11 7.47 -5.23
N GLN A 35 5.90 7.01 -4.89
CA GLN A 35 5.65 6.13 -3.75
C GLN A 35 5.64 4.61 -4.01
N PRO A 36 5.50 4.06 -5.25
CA PRO A 36 5.38 2.62 -5.46
C PRO A 36 6.53 1.79 -4.86
N GLY A 37 7.78 2.21 -5.10
CA GLY A 37 8.97 1.49 -4.61
C GLY A 37 9.06 1.45 -3.09
N LYS A 38 8.77 2.56 -2.41
CA LYS A 38 8.76 2.64 -0.95
C LYS A 38 7.68 1.73 -0.34
N ILE A 39 6.53 1.60 -1.01
CA ILE A 39 5.45 0.71 -0.55
C ILE A 39 5.84 -0.75 -0.72
N ALA A 40 6.47 -1.11 -1.84
CA ALA A 40 6.99 -2.47 -2.04
C ALA A 40 7.94 -2.87 -0.90
N GLU A 41 8.94 -2.03 -0.60
CA GLU A 41 9.88 -2.26 0.51
C GLU A 41 9.19 -2.42 1.88
N LEU A 42 8.17 -1.59 2.15
CA LEU A 42 7.40 -1.66 3.40
C LEU A 42 6.63 -2.97 3.55
N THR A 43 6.17 -3.53 2.44
CA THR A 43 5.28 -4.71 2.44
C THR A 43 6.03 -6.03 2.29
N GLU A 44 7.18 -6.03 1.60
CA GLU A 44 7.99 -7.23 1.36
C GLU A 44 8.55 -7.83 2.65
N SER A 45 8.78 -6.99 3.66
CA SER A 45 9.24 -7.43 4.99
C SER A 45 8.12 -7.90 5.93
N ASP A 46 6.86 -7.78 5.54
CA ASP A 46 5.71 -8.09 6.39
C ASP A 46 5.01 -9.37 5.93
N SER A 47 5.24 -10.46 6.67
CA SER A 47 4.68 -11.77 6.37
C SER A 47 3.16 -11.88 6.53
N ARG A 48 2.48 -10.83 7.02
CA ARG A 48 1.02 -10.77 7.08
C ARG A 48 0.41 -10.54 5.71
N TYR A 49 1.17 -10.05 4.73
CA TYR A 49 0.69 -9.80 3.38
C TYR A 49 1.12 -10.91 2.41
N ASN A 50 0.15 -11.42 1.66
CA ASN A 50 0.34 -12.49 0.68
C ASN A 50 0.62 -11.96 -0.73
N SER A 51 0.24 -10.72 -1.02
CA SER A 51 0.48 -10.12 -2.34
C SER A 51 0.45 -8.59 -2.32
N LEU A 52 1.19 -8.00 -3.26
CA LEU A 52 1.16 -6.60 -3.64
C LEU A 52 0.83 -6.50 -5.14
N THR A 53 -0.15 -5.68 -5.49
CA THR A 53 -0.48 -5.32 -6.88
C THR A 53 -0.52 -3.80 -7.01
N ILE A 54 0.11 -3.29 -8.07
CA ILE A 54 0.07 -1.87 -8.42
C ILE A 54 -0.66 -1.73 -9.75
N ILE A 55 -1.70 -0.90 -9.76
CA ILE A 55 -2.52 -0.64 -10.94
C ILE A 55 -2.23 0.77 -11.44
N LYS A 56 -2.06 0.85 -12.77
CA LYS A 56 -1.87 2.10 -13.49
C LYS A 56 -3.21 2.76 -13.82
N ASP A 57 -3.23 4.08 -13.85
CA ASP A 57 -4.34 4.84 -14.39
C ASP A 57 -4.35 4.83 -15.94
N LEU A 58 -5.30 5.53 -16.56
CA LEU A 58 -5.44 5.62 -18.02
C LEU A 58 -4.26 6.34 -18.71
N ASN A 59 -3.42 7.04 -17.94
CA ASN A 59 -2.22 7.73 -18.42
C ASN A 59 -0.94 6.92 -18.14
N ASP A 60 -1.06 5.63 -17.81
CA ASP A 60 0.05 4.71 -17.53
C ASP A 60 0.84 5.03 -16.24
N ILE A 61 0.24 5.82 -15.34
CA ILE A 61 0.84 6.22 -14.06
C ILE A 61 0.43 5.26 -12.94
N ASP A 62 1.39 4.75 -12.18
CA ASP A 62 1.14 3.92 -11.00
C ASP A 62 0.33 4.69 -9.96
N ARG A 63 -0.88 4.21 -9.65
CA ARG A 63 -1.83 5.00 -8.85
C ARG A 63 -2.54 4.26 -7.75
N VAL A 64 -2.82 2.98 -7.92
CA VAL A 64 -3.54 2.20 -6.90
C VAL A 64 -2.67 1.06 -6.42
N VAL A 65 -2.56 0.94 -5.10
CA VAL A 65 -1.97 -0.22 -4.43
C VAL A 65 -3.09 -1.11 -3.92
N ILE A 66 -2.92 -2.41 -4.11
CA ILE A 66 -3.75 -3.47 -3.51
C ILE A 66 -2.83 -4.41 -2.74
N LEU A 67 -3.10 -4.57 -1.44
CA LEU A 67 -2.43 -5.52 -0.57
C LEU A 67 -3.44 -6.56 -0.09
N SER A 68 -3.12 -7.84 -0.24
CA SER A 68 -3.93 -8.94 0.31
C SER A 68 -3.31 -9.48 1.59
N VAL A 69 -4.12 -9.60 2.63
CA VAL A 69 -3.79 -10.42 3.81
C VAL A 69 -4.04 -11.90 3.53
#